data_AF-A0A8S4NXY1-F1
#
_entry.id   AF-A0A8S4NXY1-F1
#
_cell.length_a   1.000
_cell.length_b   1.000
_cell.length_c   1.000
_cell.angle_alpha   90.00
_cell.angle_beta   90.00
_cell.angle_gamma   90.00
#
_symmetry.space_group_name_H-M   'P 1'
#
loop_
_entity.id
_entity.type
_entity.pdbx_description
1 polymer ?
#
loop_
_entity_poly.entity_id
_entity_poly.type
_entity_poly.pdbx_seq_one_letter_code
_entity_poly.pdbx_strand_id
1 'polypeptide(L)'
;MYVEPGGKMLFRRPARLFLLLCTALSLYTYLHLMLWSSDHGDMTFTEHNKGSFHIVSSFPYLLGNRKYREMMGYGNYSKDELVVRQQEFLETLIENINNSVVGSVRLMIETEEAVEYIKSQNLKHIEKIIFHRIQSNHTYKEAFTYANDNLFGKFVIFMNGDIVLGDGFEKLDLRRLLVTRTAYALTRHADHLHRCDMDNFCLKANYIGSHDVFVFHLKPKIEEKTLSVLDFPTNSHGAENVLIDILRSDMKYTVLNPCYVLKLCQNNRYYKAMELKRSHNLDLEDMRITKRSQSSQPLMYVYVTQT
;
A
#
# COMPACT_ATOMS: atom_id res chain seq x y z
N MET A 1 -59.82 -13.41 39.90
CA MET A 1 -59.65 -12.47 41.03
C MET A 1 -60.40 -13.04 42.21
N TYR A 2 -59.70 -13.36 43.29
CA TYR A 2 -60.29 -13.74 44.57
C TYR A 2 -59.55 -12.92 45.64
N VAL A 3 -60.29 -12.27 46.53
CA VAL A 3 -59.76 -11.42 47.61
C VAL A 3 -60.20 -12.05 48.93
N GLU A 4 -59.25 -12.43 49.77
CA GLU A 4 -59.53 -12.84 51.16
C GLU A 4 -59.55 -11.62 52.11
N PRO A 5 -60.42 -11.64 53.13
CA PRO A 5 -60.50 -10.58 54.13
C PRO A 5 -59.49 -10.84 55.24
N GLY A 6 -58.31 -10.21 55.15
CA GLY A 6 -57.26 -10.42 56.16
C GLY A 6 -55.92 -9.75 55.93
N GLY A 7 -55.87 -8.61 55.23
CA GLY A 7 -54.88 -7.54 55.44
C GLY A 7 -53.38 -7.88 55.63
N LYS A 8 -52.84 -8.96 55.05
CA LYS A 8 -51.38 -9.20 55.01
C LYS A 8 -50.94 -9.47 53.57
N MET A 9 -50.28 -8.47 53.01
CA MET A 9 -49.69 -8.49 51.67
C MET A 9 -48.44 -9.40 51.68
N LEU A 10 -48.61 -10.66 51.29
CA LEU A 10 -47.51 -11.62 51.12
C LEU A 10 -46.85 -11.40 49.76
N PHE A 11 -45.83 -10.54 49.71
CA PHE A 11 -44.91 -10.45 48.56
C PHE A 11 -44.09 -11.75 48.47
N ARG A 12 -44.60 -12.74 47.73
CA ARG A 12 -43.80 -13.90 47.32
C ARG A 12 -42.70 -13.40 46.38
N ARG A 13 -41.48 -13.30 46.91
CA ARG A 13 -40.27 -12.84 46.24
C ARG A 13 -40.00 -13.64 44.94
N PRO A 14 -40.09 -13.05 43.74
CA PRO A 14 -39.56 -13.67 42.52
C PRO A 14 -38.04 -13.46 42.37
N ALA A 15 -37.41 -12.73 43.30
CA ALA A 15 -36.02 -12.29 43.21
C ALA A 15 -35.00 -13.43 43.06
N ARG A 16 -35.25 -14.62 43.63
CA ARG A 16 -34.31 -15.75 43.51
C ARG A 16 -34.30 -16.37 42.11
N LEU A 17 -35.46 -16.45 41.45
CA LEU A 17 -35.55 -17.00 40.10
C LEU A 17 -34.94 -16.03 39.07
N PHE A 18 -35.16 -14.73 39.26
CA PHE A 18 -34.58 -13.70 38.41
C PHE A 18 -33.05 -13.63 38.53
N LEU A 19 -32.52 -13.74 39.75
CA LEU A 19 -31.06 -13.75 39.98
C LEU A 19 -30.40 -14.98 39.33
N LEU A 20 -31.02 -16.16 39.43
CA LEU A 20 -30.54 -17.39 38.81
C LEU A 20 -30.53 -17.31 37.28
N LEU A 21 -31.56 -16.71 36.68
CA LEU A 21 -31.63 -16.48 35.23
C LEU A 21 -30.55 -15.50 34.75
N CYS A 22 -30.30 -14.42 35.49
CA CYS A 22 -29.22 -13.48 35.16
C CYS A 22 -27.83 -14.13 35.23
N THR A 23 -27.58 -14.97 36.24
CA THR A 23 -26.29 -15.69 36.35
C THR A 23 -26.14 -16.78 35.29
N ALA A 24 -27.22 -17.43 34.86
CA ALA A 24 -27.18 -18.42 33.80
C ALA A 24 -26.90 -17.76 32.43
N LEU A 25 -27.49 -16.58 32.15
CA LEU A 25 -27.22 -15.84 30.93
C LEU A 25 -25.78 -15.29 30.89
N SER A 26 -25.25 -14.81 32.01
CA SER A 26 -23.86 -14.33 32.08
C SER A 26 -22.86 -15.48 31.91
N LEU A 27 -23.15 -16.66 32.49
CA LEU A 27 -22.31 -17.84 32.32
C LEU A 27 -22.38 -18.38 30.89
N TYR A 28 -23.57 -18.39 30.27
CA TYR A 28 -23.75 -18.81 28.88
C TYR A 28 -23.01 -17.88 27.92
N THR A 29 -23.14 -16.56 28.08
CA THR A 29 -22.40 -15.59 27.26
C THR A 29 -20.89 -15.68 27.46
N TYR A 30 -20.43 -15.90 28.70
CA TYR A 30 -19.01 -16.10 28.98
C TYR A 30 -18.47 -17.40 28.38
N LEU A 31 -19.19 -18.52 28.50
CA LEU A 31 -18.84 -19.80 27.88
C LEU A 31 -18.86 -19.70 26.36
N HIS A 32 -19.83 -18.99 25.77
CA HIS A 32 -19.89 -18.81 24.32
C HIS A 32 -18.76 -17.92 23.79
N LEU A 33 -18.31 -16.93 24.57
CA LEU A 33 -17.13 -16.10 24.26
C LEU A 33 -15.82 -16.89 24.40
N MET A 34 -15.72 -17.77 25.40
CA MET A 34 -14.55 -18.63 25.62
C MET A 34 -14.47 -19.76 24.59
N LEU A 35 -15.60 -20.35 24.20
CA LEU A 35 -15.66 -21.35 23.14
C LEU A 35 -15.41 -20.72 21.76
N TRP A 36 -15.86 -19.48 21.54
CA TRP A 36 -15.53 -18.72 20.34
C TRP A 36 -14.04 -18.31 20.29
N SER A 37 -13.39 -18.09 21.43
CA SER A 37 -11.94 -17.80 21.46
C SER A 37 -11.08 -19.06 21.32
N SER A 38 -11.58 -20.25 21.66
CA SER A 38 -10.83 -21.51 21.56
C SER A 38 -10.87 -22.19 20.18
N ASP A 39 -11.83 -21.83 19.30
CA ASP A 39 -11.95 -22.35 17.93
C ASP A 39 -11.06 -21.60 16.91
N HIS A 40 -10.24 -20.67 17.37
CA HIS A 40 -9.12 -20.13 16.57
C HIS A 40 -7.85 -20.77 17.07
N GLY A 41 -7.72 -22.06 16.74
CA GLY A 41 -6.45 -22.76 16.83
C GLY A 41 -5.36 -21.94 16.15
N ASP A 42 -4.14 -22.11 16.67
CA ASP A 42 -2.86 -21.64 16.14
C ASP A 42 -2.69 -21.97 14.64
N MET A 43 -3.43 -21.30 13.78
CA MET A 43 -3.02 -21.05 12.41
C MET A 43 -1.86 -20.08 12.53
N THR A 44 -0.67 -20.60 12.25
CA THR A 44 0.55 -19.82 12.01
C THR A 44 0.18 -18.48 11.37
N PHE A 45 0.49 -17.39 12.08
CA PHE A 45 0.16 -15.98 11.79
C PHE A 45 0.50 -15.45 10.38
N THR A 46 1.06 -16.27 9.50
CA THR A 46 1.69 -15.90 8.23
C THR A 46 0.80 -15.97 6.99
N GLU A 47 -0.43 -16.50 7.07
CA GLU A 47 -1.29 -16.66 5.87
C GLU A 47 -2.45 -15.67 5.74
N HIS A 48 -2.77 -14.90 6.78
CA HIS A 48 -4.08 -14.26 6.92
C HIS A 48 -4.44 -13.24 5.83
N ASN A 49 -3.44 -12.70 5.11
CA ASN A 49 -3.61 -11.67 4.08
C ASN A 49 -2.92 -11.98 2.74
N LYS A 50 -2.50 -13.24 2.52
CA LYS A 50 -1.79 -13.62 1.29
C LYS A 50 -2.61 -13.26 0.05
N GLY A 51 -2.00 -12.52 -0.87
CA GLY A 51 -2.63 -12.10 -2.13
C GLY A 51 -3.84 -11.17 -1.98
N SER A 52 -4.05 -10.54 -0.82
CA SER A 52 -5.27 -9.78 -0.54
C SER A 52 -5.26 -8.35 -1.09
N PHE A 53 -4.08 -7.79 -1.36
CA PHE A 53 -3.93 -6.41 -1.82
C PHE A 53 -3.69 -6.30 -3.33
N HIS A 54 -4.33 -5.31 -3.95
CA HIS A 54 -4.14 -4.97 -5.35
C HIS A 54 -3.52 -3.58 -5.46
N ILE A 55 -2.27 -3.51 -5.91
CA ILE A 55 -1.54 -2.26 -6.05
C ILE A 55 -1.96 -1.59 -7.37
N VAL A 56 -2.18 -0.28 -7.34
CA VAL A 56 -2.26 0.60 -8.53
C VAL A 56 -1.11 1.59 -8.42
N SER A 57 -0.22 1.56 -9.40
CA SER A 57 0.99 2.39 -9.39
C SER A 57 1.38 2.81 -10.80
N SER A 58 2.01 3.97 -10.91
CA SER A 58 2.61 4.45 -12.15
C SER A 58 4.01 3.85 -12.30
N PHE A 59 4.35 3.39 -13.50
CA PHE A 59 5.72 2.95 -13.83
C PHE A 59 6.36 3.91 -14.84
N PRO A 60 7.23 4.82 -14.41
CA PRO A 60 7.88 5.73 -15.35
C PRO A 60 8.97 5.03 -16.14
N TYR A 61 8.84 5.04 -17.47
CA TYR A 61 9.87 4.57 -18.38
C TYR A 61 10.80 5.70 -18.81
N LEU A 62 11.89 5.86 -18.07
CA LEU A 62 12.83 6.97 -18.21
C LEU A 62 13.81 6.78 -19.37
N LEU A 63 14.03 5.55 -19.82
CA LEU A 63 14.95 5.25 -20.93
C LEU A 63 14.37 5.59 -22.31
N GLY A 64 13.06 5.86 -22.38
CA GLY A 64 12.35 6.20 -23.61
C GLY A 64 12.41 7.69 -23.97
N ASN A 65 11.24 8.28 -24.20
CA ASN A 65 11.11 9.63 -24.76
C ASN A 65 11.61 10.74 -23.80
N ARG A 66 12.41 11.69 -24.32
CA ARG A 66 12.90 12.87 -23.59
C ARG A 66 11.78 13.76 -23.04
N LYS A 67 10.73 14.01 -23.82
CA LYS A 67 9.59 14.85 -23.41
C LYS A 67 8.90 14.27 -22.16
N TYR A 68 8.78 12.94 -22.11
CA TYR A 68 8.24 12.24 -20.95
C TYR A 68 9.15 12.43 -19.73
N ARG A 69 10.48 12.30 -19.89
CA ARG A 69 11.42 12.58 -18.80
C ARG A 69 11.29 14.00 -18.27
N GLU A 70 11.15 14.99 -19.15
CA GLU A 70 10.98 16.39 -18.76
C GLU A 70 9.71 16.60 -17.94
N MET A 71 8.59 16.00 -18.36
CA MET A 71 7.33 16.02 -17.61
C MET A 71 7.46 15.40 -16.22
N MET A 72 8.23 14.31 -16.11
CA MET A 72 8.47 13.61 -14.85
C MET A 72 9.57 14.25 -13.98
N GLY A 73 10.15 15.38 -14.38
CA GLY A 73 11.19 16.09 -13.63
C GLY A 73 12.62 15.55 -13.81
N TYR A 74 12.83 14.64 -14.77
CA TYR A 74 14.12 14.00 -15.09
C TYR A 74 14.79 14.57 -16.35
N GLY A 75 14.35 15.73 -16.85
CA GLY A 75 14.84 16.31 -18.11
C GLY A 75 16.34 16.63 -18.13
N ASN A 76 16.91 16.94 -16.97
CA ASN A 76 18.32 17.32 -16.81
C ASN A 76 19.24 16.16 -16.40
N TYR A 77 18.70 14.94 -16.28
CA TYR A 77 19.48 13.77 -15.88
C TYR A 77 20.32 13.29 -17.07
N SER A 78 21.58 12.96 -16.81
CA SER A 78 22.46 12.26 -17.73
C SER A 78 21.97 10.82 -17.98
N LYS A 79 22.50 10.18 -19.03
CA LYS A 79 22.10 8.82 -19.42
C LYS A 79 22.34 7.81 -18.29
N ASP A 80 23.46 7.89 -17.58
CA ASP A 80 23.76 6.98 -16.48
C ASP A 80 22.83 7.20 -15.28
N GLU A 81 22.52 8.45 -14.96
CA GLU A 81 21.56 8.78 -13.89
C GLU A 81 20.16 8.25 -14.21
N LEU A 82 19.73 8.32 -15.48
CA LEU A 82 18.47 7.74 -15.95
C LEU A 82 18.45 6.22 -15.85
N VAL A 83 19.56 5.55 -16.17
CA VAL A 83 19.69 4.08 -16.02
C VAL A 83 19.57 3.67 -14.55
N VAL A 84 20.22 4.41 -13.65
CA VAL A 84 20.14 4.14 -12.21
C VAL A 84 18.70 4.34 -11.71
N ARG A 85 18.04 5.44 -12.07
CA ARG A 85 16.64 5.67 -11.70
C ARG A 85 15.69 4.64 -12.30
N GLN A 86 15.88 4.23 -13.56
CA GLN A 86 15.06 3.18 -14.16
C GLN A 86 15.20 1.85 -13.39
N GLN A 87 16.42 1.52 -12.98
CA GLN A 87 16.70 0.33 -12.19
C GLN A 87 16.01 0.37 -10.82
N GLU A 88 15.91 1.54 -10.18
CA GLU A 88 15.17 1.69 -8.92
C GLU A 88 13.69 1.36 -9.05
N PHE A 89 13.02 1.88 -10.08
CA PHE A 89 11.61 1.56 -10.34
C PHE A 89 11.42 0.06 -10.62
N LEU A 90 12.35 -0.55 -11.36
CA LEU A 90 12.31 -1.98 -11.65
C LEU A 90 12.51 -2.82 -10.37
N GLU A 91 13.51 -2.50 -9.55
CA GLU A 91 13.76 -3.18 -8.28
C GLU A 91 12.55 -3.06 -7.35
N THR A 92 11.94 -1.87 -7.25
CA THR A 92 10.72 -1.66 -6.46
C THR A 92 9.56 -2.54 -6.95
N LEU A 93 9.35 -2.59 -8.26
CA LEU A 93 8.33 -3.46 -8.87
C LEU A 93 8.57 -4.92 -8.52
N ILE A 94 9.81 -5.41 -8.67
CA ILE A 94 10.21 -6.79 -8.34
C ILE A 94 9.88 -7.14 -6.90
N GLU A 95 10.15 -6.24 -5.97
CA GLU A 95 9.92 -6.46 -4.54
C GLU A 95 8.43 -6.54 -4.23
N ASN A 96 7.63 -5.64 -4.80
CA ASN A 96 6.19 -5.64 -4.60
C ASN A 96 5.51 -6.87 -5.24
N ILE A 97 5.93 -7.35 -6.42
CA ILE A 97 5.36 -8.57 -6.99
C ILE A 97 5.78 -9.83 -6.21
N ASN A 98 6.97 -9.84 -5.61
CA ASN A 98 7.42 -10.94 -4.75
C ASN A 98 6.79 -10.92 -3.36
N ASN A 99 6.22 -9.80 -2.92
CA ASN A 99 5.55 -9.70 -1.63
C ASN A 99 4.31 -10.63 -1.58
N SER A 100 4.21 -11.41 -0.51
CA SER A 100 3.17 -12.43 -0.34
C SER A 100 1.78 -11.83 -0.14
N VAL A 101 1.65 -10.63 0.42
CA VAL A 101 0.35 -9.98 0.64
C VAL A 101 -0.20 -9.34 -0.64
N VAL A 102 0.67 -9.13 -1.64
CA VAL A 102 0.30 -8.54 -2.93
C VAL A 102 -0.25 -9.63 -3.86
N GLY A 103 -1.54 -9.52 -4.18
CA GLY A 103 -2.19 -10.37 -5.16
C GLY A 103 -1.85 -9.97 -6.58
N SER A 104 -1.69 -8.67 -6.83
CA SER A 104 -1.35 -8.16 -8.15
C SER A 104 -0.92 -6.69 -8.14
N VAL A 105 -0.17 -6.29 -9.17
CA VAL A 105 0.25 -4.91 -9.42
C VAL A 105 -0.33 -4.42 -10.75
N ARG A 106 -1.12 -3.35 -10.71
CA ARG A 106 -1.68 -2.65 -11.86
C ARG A 106 -0.76 -1.50 -12.22
N LEU A 107 -0.08 -1.63 -13.35
CA LEU A 107 0.86 -0.61 -13.81
C LEU A 107 0.18 0.31 -14.81
N MET A 108 0.06 1.57 -14.41
CA MET A 108 -0.38 2.66 -15.27
C MET A 108 0.81 3.07 -16.13
N ILE A 109 0.72 2.80 -17.44
CA ILE A 109 1.84 2.94 -18.39
C ILE A 109 1.40 3.75 -19.60
N GLU A 110 2.28 4.62 -20.11
CA GLU A 110 1.98 5.45 -21.29
C GLU A 110 2.35 4.79 -22.62
N THR A 111 3.47 4.04 -22.64
CA THR A 111 4.10 3.54 -23.87
C THR A 111 4.20 2.01 -23.90
N GLU A 112 4.11 1.44 -25.11
CA GLU A 112 4.34 -0.01 -25.29
C GLU A 112 5.80 -0.39 -25.02
N GLU A 113 6.75 0.52 -25.30
CA GLU A 113 8.18 0.36 -25.00
C GLU A 113 8.43 0.03 -23.51
N ALA A 114 7.65 0.63 -22.60
CA ALA A 114 7.75 0.33 -21.18
C ALA A 114 7.26 -1.09 -20.84
N VAL A 115 6.20 -1.55 -21.52
CA VAL A 115 5.68 -2.92 -21.39
C VAL A 115 6.72 -3.93 -21.90
N GLU A 116 7.29 -3.67 -23.07
CA GLU A 116 8.36 -4.48 -23.67
C GLU A 116 9.60 -4.52 -22.76
N TYR A 117 10.00 -3.36 -22.22
CA TYR A 117 11.10 -3.26 -21.27
C TYR A 117 10.86 -4.17 -20.07
N ILE A 118 9.72 -4.07 -19.40
CA ILE A 118 9.39 -4.89 -18.22
C ILE A 118 9.36 -6.39 -18.57
N LYS A 119 8.72 -6.76 -19.69
CA LYS A 119 8.64 -8.16 -20.13
C LYS A 119 10.02 -8.75 -20.43
N SER A 120 10.93 -7.96 -20.99
CA SER A 120 12.30 -8.40 -21.30
C SER A 120 13.15 -8.71 -20.06
N GLN A 121 12.74 -8.26 -18.87
CA GLN A 121 13.49 -8.50 -17.63
C GLN A 121 13.33 -9.93 -17.07
N ASN A 122 12.49 -10.77 -17.67
CA ASN A 122 12.23 -12.16 -17.21
C ASN A 122 11.89 -12.26 -15.71
N LEU A 123 11.01 -11.37 -15.24
CA LEU A 123 10.68 -11.27 -13.82
C LEU A 123 9.97 -12.53 -13.32
N LYS A 124 10.39 -13.00 -12.14
CA LYS A 124 9.61 -13.96 -11.37
C LYS A 124 8.29 -13.31 -10.98
N HIS A 125 7.19 -14.04 -11.09
CA HIS A 125 5.85 -13.55 -10.79
C HIS A 125 5.30 -12.46 -11.72
N ILE A 126 5.77 -12.41 -12.97
CA ILE A 126 5.26 -11.46 -13.97
C ILE A 126 3.75 -11.58 -14.20
N GLU A 127 3.14 -12.74 -13.94
CA GLU A 127 1.69 -12.97 -13.99
C GLU A 127 0.90 -12.09 -13.02
N LYS A 128 1.54 -11.55 -11.97
CA LYS A 128 0.91 -10.59 -11.06
C LYS A 128 0.80 -9.19 -11.64
N ILE A 129 1.53 -8.89 -12.72
CA ILE A 129 1.54 -7.57 -13.35
C ILE A 129 0.41 -7.51 -14.36
N ILE A 130 -0.45 -6.49 -14.24
CA ILE A 130 -1.44 -6.16 -15.25
C ILE A 130 -1.16 -4.75 -15.75
N PHE A 131 -0.88 -4.65 -17.05
CA PHE A 131 -0.60 -3.40 -17.72
C PHE A 131 -1.91 -2.68 -18.06
N HIS A 132 -1.98 -1.39 -17.71
CA HIS A 132 -3.07 -0.52 -18.10
C HIS A 132 -2.51 0.72 -18.78
N ARG A 133 -2.88 0.91 -20.06
CA ARG A 133 -2.39 2.02 -20.86
C ARG A 133 -3.15 3.30 -20.54
N ILE A 134 -2.43 4.40 -20.28
CA ILE A 134 -2.98 5.73 -20.02
C ILE A 134 -2.51 6.76 -21.05
N GLN A 135 -3.18 7.91 -21.12
CA GLN A 135 -3.00 8.86 -22.23
C GLN A 135 -2.01 10.00 -21.99
N SER A 136 -1.58 10.32 -20.75
CA SER A 136 -0.32 11.05 -20.39
C SER A 136 -0.36 12.02 -19.18
N ASN A 137 -1.33 11.95 -18.27
CA ASN A 137 -1.37 12.92 -17.15
C ASN A 137 -1.25 12.32 -15.74
N HIS A 138 -1.11 10.99 -15.64
CA HIS A 138 -0.96 10.25 -14.37
C HIS A 138 -1.81 10.88 -13.24
N THR A 139 -3.10 11.11 -13.48
CA THR A 139 -3.98 11.77 -12.51
C THR A 139 -4.54 10.77 -11.52
N TYR A 140 -4.93 11.24 -10.34
CA TYR A 140 -5.68 10.40 -9.42
C TYR A 140 -7.00 9.94 -10.02
N LYS A 141 -7.66 10.75 -10.88
CA LYS A 141 -8.87 10.37 -11.59
C LYS A 141 -8.66 9.14 -12.47
N GLU A 142 -7.63 9.09 -13.33
CA GLU A 142 -7.38 7.91 -14.16
C GLU A 142 -7.18 6.65 -13.31
N ALA A 143 -6.36 6.75 -12.25
CA ALA A 143 -6.08 5.63 -11.37
C ALA A 143 -7.33 5.17 -10.59
N PHE A 144 -8.14 6.10 -10.10
CA PHE A 144 -9.36 5.81 -9.35
C PHE A 144 -10.48 5.32 -10.25
N THR A 145 -10.64 5.84 -11.46
CA THR A 145 -11.57 5.32 -12.47
C THR A 145 -11.23 3.87 -12.79
N TYR A 146 -9.95 3.57 -13.09
CA TYR A 146 -9.51 2.20 -13.32
C TYR A 146 -9.87 1.28 -12.15
N ALA A 147 -9.56 1.71 -10.92
CA ALA A 147 -9.86 0.92 -9.73
C ALA A 147 -11.38 0.73 -9.54
N ASN A 148 -12.19 1.75 -9.77
CA ASN A 148 -13.65 1.71 -9.65
C ASN A 148 -14.28 0.68 -10.61
N ASP A 149 -13.68 0.50 -11.78
CA ASP A 149 -14.16 -0.44 -12.80
C ASP A 149 -13.63 -1.85 -12.60
N ASN A 150 -12.39 -2.01 -12.12
CA ASN A 150 -11.68 -3.30 -12.13
C ASN A 150 -11.41 -3.90 -10.74
N LEU A 151 -11.48 -3.11 -9.68
CA LEU A 151 -11.09 -3.49 -8.31
C LEU A 151 -12.21 -3.25 -7.28
N PHE A 152 -13.46 -3.08 -7.73
CA PHE A 152 -14.60 -2.95 -6.83
C PHE A 152 -14.68 -4.13 -5.85
N GLY A 153 -14.85 -3.81 -4.56
CA GLY A 153 -14.92 -4.81 -3.49
C GLY A 153 -13.58 -5.44 -3.11
N LYS A 154 -12.45 -4.88 -3.56
CA LYS A 154 -11.09 -5.33 -3.22
C LYS A 154 -10.38 -4.36 -2.29
N PHE A 155 -9.33 -4.83 -1.61
CA PHE A 155 -8.38 -3.95 -0.95
C PHE A 155 -7.40 -3.40 -1.97
N VAL A 156 -7.43 -2.08 -2.13
CA VAL A 156 -6.64 -1.35 -3.11
C VAL A 156 -5.51 -0.63 -2.37
N ILE A 157 -4.33 -0.63 -2.99
CA ILE A 157 -3.20 0.18 -2.58
C ILE A 157 -2.83 1.11 -3.73
N PHE A 158 -3.02 2.42 -3.56
CA PHE A 158 -2.39 3.40 -4.45
C PHE A 158 -1.02 3.76 -3.91
N MET A 159 0.02 3.68 -4.73
CA MET A 159 1.38 4.02 -4.31
C MET A 159 2.24 4.58 -5.43
N ASN A 160 3.26 5.33 -5.04
CA ASN A 160 4.33 5.75 -5.95
C ASN A 160 5.19 4.55 -6.38
N GLY A 161 5.71 4.61 -7.61
CA GLY A 161 6.43 3.50 -8.23
C GLY A 161 7.79 3.19 -7.62
N ASP A 162 8.29 4.05 -6.73
CA ASP A 162 9.53 3.90 -5.98
C ASP A 162 9.31 3.50 -4.51
N ILE A 163 8.10 3.07 -4.15
CA ILE A 163 7.77 2.59 -2.81
C ILE A 163 7.64 1.06 -2.76
N VAL A 164 8.31 0.46 -1.78
CA VAL A 164 8.22 -0.96 -1.43
C VAL A 164 7.38 -1.13 -0.16
N LEU A 165 6.45 -2.08 -0.18
CA LEU A 165 5.74 -2.53 1.01
C LEU A 165 6.68 -3.33 1.93
N GLY A 166 6.84 -2.86 3.17
CA GLY A 166 7.58 -3.55 4.22
C GLY A 166 6.68 -4.39 5.13
N ASP A 167 7.15 -4.60 6.35
CA ASP A 167 6.46 -5.39 7.36
C ASP A 167 5.13 -4.76 7.84
N GLY A 168 4.26 -5.60 8.38
CA GLY A 168 3.04 -5.25 9.10
C GLY A 168 1.76 -5.41 8.28
N PHE A 169 1.87 -5.43 6.96
CA PHE A 169 0.71 -5.66 6.08
C PHE A 169 0.13 -7.07 6.23
N GLU A 170 0.97 -8.06 6.56
CA GLU A 170 0.57 -9.43 6.87
C GLU A 170 -0.26 -9.56 8.15
N LYS A 171 -0.18 -8.56 9.04
CA LYS A 171 -0.88 -8.51 10.35
C LYS A 171 -2.13 -7.64 10.32
N LEU A 172 -2.49 -7.06 9.18
CA LEU A 172 -3.66 -6.20 9.08
C LEU A 172 -4.95 -6.97 9.29
N ASP A 173 -5.78 -6.49 10.22
CA ASP A 173 -7.17 -6.93 10.33
C ASP A 173 -8.01 -6.30 9.21
N LEU A 174 -8.08 -7.00 8.08
CA LEU A 174 -8.85 -6.58 6.91
C LEU A 174 -10.35 -6.44 7.21
N ARG A 175 -10.89 -7.25 8.12
CA ARG A 175 -12.30 -7.16 8.52
C ARG A 175 -12.55 -5.85 9.23
N ARG A 176 -11.66 -5.44 10.13
CA ARG A 176 -11.75 -4.14 10.80
C ARG A 176 -11.67 -3.01 9.78
N LEU A 177 -10.68 -3.04 8.86
CA LEU A 177 -10.51 -2.02 7.82
C LEU A 177 -11.79 -1.83 6.99
N LEU A 178 -12.47 -2.93 6.65
CA LEU A 178 -13.75 -2.94 5.96
C LEU A 178 -14.90 -2.36 6.81
N VAL A 179 -15.10 -2.88 8.02
CA VAL A 179 -16.25 -2.53 8.88
C VAL A 179 -16.19 -1.07 9.33
N THR A 180 -15.00 -0.59 9.67
CA THR A 180 -14.82 0.80 10.14
C THR A 180 -14.70 1.80 9.01
N ARG A 181 -14.73 1.35 7.74
CA ARG A 181 -14.44 2.17 6.54
C ARG A 181 -13.18 3.00 6.77
N THR A 182 -12.09 2.33 7.12
CA THR A 182 -10.82 3.00 7.36
C THR A 182 -9.99 3.01 6.08
N ALA A 183 -9.38 4.15 5.81
CA ALA A 183 -8.32 4.28 4.82
C ALA A 183 -7.02 4.62 5.55
N TYR A 184 -5.91 4.04 5.11
CA TYR A 184 -4.60 4.42 5.58
C TYR A 184 -3.95 5.32 4.57
N ALA A 185 -3.57 6.52 4.97
CA ALA A 185 -2.65 7.37 4.25
C ALA A 185 -1.30 7.23 4.97
N LEU A 186 -0.34 6.58 4.33
CA LEU A 186 0.89 6.15 4.96
C LEU A 186 2.07 7.02 4.56
N THR A 187 2.81 7.48 5.57
CA THR A 187 4.12 8.10 5.38
C THR A 187 5.23 7.05 5.42
N ARG A 188 6.31 7.28 4.69
CA ARG A 188 7.51 6.41 4.74
C ARG A 188 8.17 6.35 6.11
N HIS A 189 8.72 5.17 6.43
CA HIS A 189 9.49 4.89 7.64
C HIS A 189 10.97 4.70 7.24
N ALA A 190 11.86 5.57 7.73
CA ALA A 190 13.31 5.39 7.54
C ALA A 190 13.79 4.12 8.25
N ASP A 191 14.88 3.51 7.79
CA ASP A 191 15.61 2.44 8.52
C ASP A 191 15.00 1.03 8.53
N HIS A 192 14.04 0.69 7.67
CA HIS A 192 13.56 -0.71 7.64
C HIS A 192 14.44 -1.68 6.84
N LEU A 193 15.10 -1.19 5.79
CA LEU A 193 16.04 -1.95 4.96
C LEU A 193 17.25 -1.06 4.69
N HIS A 194 18.43 -1.63 4.48
CA HIS A 194 19.67 -0.87 4.17
C HIS A 194 19.59 0.05 2.94
N ARG A 195 18.50 -0.06 2.15
CA ARG A 195 18.19 0.78 0.98
C ARG A 195 17.11 1.86 1.22
N CYS A 196 16.49 1.90 2.41
CA CYS A 196 15.47 2.87 2.82
C CYS A 196 16.13 4.06 3.54
N ASP A 197 17.12 4.66 2.88
CA ASP A 197 18.00 5.68 3.45
C ASP A 197 17.43 7.08 3.16
N MET A 198 16.26 7.35 3.73
CA MET A 198 15.52 8.60 3.56
C MET A 198 14.92 9.02 4.90
N ASP A 199 14.72 10.33 5.09
CA ASP A 199 14.10 10.91 6.28
C ASP A 199 12.87 10.14 6.78
N ASN A 200 12.81 9.91 8.09
CA ASN A 200 11.64 9.29 8.72
C ASN A 200 10.52 10.32 8.84
N PHE A 201 9.42 10.11 8.10
CA PHE A 201 8.26 10.99 8.18
C PHE A 201 7.20 10.52 9.19
N CYS A 202 7.40 9.36 9.82
CA CYS A 202 6.60 8.92 10.97
C CYS A 202 6.84 9.74 12.24
N LEU A 203 8.01 10.38 12.34
CA LEU A 203 8.47 11.07 13.55
C LEU A 203 8.22 12.58 13.54
N LYS A 204 7.88 13.19 12.40
CA LYS A 204 7.82 14.66 12.32
C LYS A 204 6.54 15.17 13.01
N ALA A 205 6.74 15.86 14.14
CA ALA A 205 5.68 16.52 14.92
C ALA A 205 4.88 17.54 14.09
N ASN A 206 5.50 18.10 13.05
CA ASN A 206 4.83 18.91 12.04
C ASN A 206 4.54 18.05 10.82
N TYR A 207 3.27 17.94 10.47
CA TYR A 207 2.82 17.28 9.26
C TYR A 207 3.36 18.02 8.02
N ILE A 208 4.11 17.32 7.17
CA ILE A 208 4.70 17.92 5.96
C ILE A 208 4.11 17.43 4.63
N GLY A 209 3.02 16.65 4.67
CA GLY A 209 2.31 16.24 3.44
C GLY A 209 2.92 15.11 2.61
N SER A 210 3.92 14.37 3.11
CA SER A 210 4.60 13.30 2.34
C SER A 210 3.97 11.92 2.55
N HIS A 211 2.74 11.71 2.06
CA HIS A 211 2.12 10.37 2.06
C HIS A 211 2.35 9.66 0.73
N ASP A 212 3.01 8.51 0.77
CA ASP A 212 3.43 7.83 -0.46
C ASP A 212 2.49 6.67 -0.84
N VAL A 213 1.61 6.25 0.09
CA VAL A 213 0.73 5.09 -0.09
C VAL A 213 -0.65 5.32 0.53
N PHE A 214 -1.69 4.90 -0.17
CA PHE A 214 -3.08 4.88 0.30
C PHE A 214 -3.63 3.47 0.27
N VAL A 215 -4.10 2.95 1.41
CA VAL A 215 -4.64 1.58 1.54
C VAL A 215 -6.10 1.65 1.99
N PHE A 216 -7.02 1.05 1.25
CA PHE A 216 -8.43 1.00 1.64
C PHE A 216 -9.19 -0.11 0.93
N HIS A 217 -10.37 -0.45 1.45
CA HIS A 217 -11.31 -1.34 0.75
C HIS A 217 -12.19 -0.52 -0.19
N LEU A 218 -12.17 -0.79 -1.50
CA LEU A 218 -12.94 -0.03 -2.47
C LEU A 218 -14.42 -0.44 -2.47
N LYS A 219 -15.19 0.05 -1.49
CA LYS A 219 -16.64 -0.12 -1.42
C LYS A 219 -17.29 1.00 -0.59
N PRO A 220 -18.33 1.70 -1.09
CA PRO A 220 -19.03 1.52 -2.38
C PRO A 220 -18.19 1.97 -3.60
N LYS A 221 -18.77 1.86 -4.80
CA LYS A 221 -18.19 2.50 -5.99
C LYS A 221 -18.08 4.00 -5.78
N ILE A 222 -17.06 4.60 -6.36
CA ILE A 222 -16.82 6.04 -6.33
C ILE A 222 -17.77 6.70 -7.31
N GLU A 223 -18.45 7.75 -6.86
CA GLU A 223 -19.38 8.53 -7.68
C GLU A 223 -18.64 9.37 -8.71
N GLU A 224 -19.23 9.58 -9.88
CA GLU A 224 -18.64 10.39 -10.96
C GLU A 224 -18.28 11.81 -10.49
N LYS A 225 -19.11 12.40 -9.62
CA LYS A 225 -18.82 13.69 -9.01
C LYS A 225 -17.48 13.67 -8.26
N THR A 226 -17.21 12.63 -7.46
CA THR A 226 -15.95 12.51 -6.73
C THR A 226 -14.79 12.20 -7.68
N LEU A 227 -14.99 11.35 -8.69
CA LEU A 227 -13.98 11.09 -9.73
C LEU A 227 -13.58 12.37 -10.47
N SER A 228 -14.52 13.28 -10.73
CA SER A 228 -14.24 14.56 -11.40
C SER A 228 -13.35 15.49 -10.57
N VAL A 229 -13.42 15.42 -9.23
CA VAL A 229 -12.57 16.21 -8.32
C VAL A 229 -11.16 15.63 -8.22
N LEU A 230 -10.98 14.35 -8.54
CA LEU A 230 -9.68 13.67 -8.56
C LEU A 230 -8.85 13.99 -9.82
N ASP A 231 -9.31 14.90 -10.69
CA ASP A 231 -8.65 15.26 -11.95
C ASP A 231 -7.44 16.19 -11.73
N PHE A 232 -6.49 15.73 -10.93
CA PHE A 232 -5.22 16.39 -10.67
C PHE A 232 -4.05 15.40 -10.72
N PRO A 233 -2.84 15.86 -11.08
CA PRO A 233 -1.68 14.98 -11.21
C PRO A 233 -1.27 14.33 -9.89
N THR A 234 -0.91 13.05 -9.96
CA THR A 234 -0.16 12.38 -8.88
C THR A 234 1.23 13.01 -8.74
N ASN A 235 1.89 12.84 -7.58
CA ASN A 235 3.25 13.35 -7.31
C ASN A 235 3.41 14.87 -7.42
N SER A 236 2.31 15.63 -7.32
CA SER A 236 2.36 17.10 -7.26
C SER A 236 2.25 17.58 -5.81
N HIS A 237 2.95 18.66 -5.48
CA HIS A 237 3.03 19.14 -4.09
C HIS A 237 1.63 19.41 -3.51
N GLY A 238 1.28 18.71 -2.44
CA GLY A 238 -0.01 18.86 -1.75
C GLY A 238 -1.15 18.02 -2.33
N ALA A 239 -0.93 17.29 -3.43
CA ALA A 239 -1.93 16.40 -4.02
C ALA A 239 -2.42 15.33 -3.03
N GLU A 240 -1.51 14.82 -2.20
CA GLU A 240 -1.80 13.84 -1.16
C GLU A 240 -2.73 14.42 -0.09
N ASN A 241 -2.59 15.71 0.24
CA ASN A 241 -3.48 16.39 1.19
C ASN A 241 -4.89 16.51 0.64
N VAL A 242 -5.00 16.85 -0.65
CA VAL A 242 -6.28 16.91 -1.36
C VAL A 242 -6.92 15.52 -1.39
N LEU A 243 -6.16 14.47 -1.69
CA LEU A 243 -6.67 13.11 -1.67
C LEU A 243 -7.13 12.67 -0.28
N ILE A 244 -6.40 13.02 0.79
CA ILE A 244 -6.82 12.74 2.17
C ILE A 244 -8.14 13.45 2.50
N ASP A 245 -8.29 14.70 2.06
CA ASP A 245 -9.53 15.43 2.24
C ASP A 245 -10.68 14.72 1.52
N ILE A 246 -10.53 14.40 0.23
CA ILE A 246 -11.54 13.69 -0.57
C ILE A 246 -11.91 12.33 0.05
N LEU A 247 -10.92 11.58 0.55
CA LEU A 247 -11.16 10.31 1.25
C LEU A 247 -12.07 10.50 2.47
N ARG A 248 -11.91 11.60 3.22
CA ARG A 248 -12.73 11.93 4.39
C ARG A 248 -14.08 12.53 4.00
N SER A 249 -14.06 13.57 3.20
CA SER A 249 -15.20 14.45 2.92
C SER A 249 -16.17 13.81 1.95
N ASP A 250 -15.70 13.28 0.83
CA ASP A 250 -16.54 12.73 -0.22
C ASP A 250 -16.74 11.22 -0.05
N MET A 251 -15.67 10.48 0.20
CA MET A 251 -15.70 9.00 0.24
C MET A 251 -16.04 8.43 1.64
N LYS A 252 -16.11 9.29 2.66
CA LYS A 252 -16.51 8.98 4.04
C LYS A 252 -15.64 7.91 4.73
N TYR A 253 -14.34 7.90 4.46
CA TYR A 253 -13.38 7.08 5.19
C TYR A 253 -12.90 7.76 6.46
N THR A 254 -12.66 6.97 7.50
CA THR A 254 -11.76 7.37 8.59
C THR A 254 -10.33 7.23 8.11
N VAL A 255 -9.60 8.34 7.95
CA VAL A 255 -8.21 8.31 7.45
C VAL A 255 -7.21 8.34 8.60
N LEU A 256 -6.36 7.31 8.68
CA LEU A 256 -5.32 7.15 9.70
C LEU A 256 -3.93 6.98 9.05
N ASN A 257 -2.86 7.17 9.83
CA ASN A 257 -1.49 6.91 9.41
C ASN A 257 -0.76 6.00 10.43
N PRO A 258 -0.96 4.67 10.39
CA PRO A 258 -0.30 3.72 11.29
C PRO A 258 1.13 3.35 10.85
N CYS A 259 1.97 4.32 10.49
CA CYS A 259 3.25 4.03 9.81
C CYS A 259 4.33 3.34 10.65
N TYR A 260 4.21 3.28 11.99
CA TYR A 260 5.06 2.42 12.83
C TYR A 260 4.69 0.94 12.73
N VAL A 261 3.46 0.66 12.34
CA VAL A 261 2.94 -0.70 12.18
C VAL A 261 3.05 -1.11 10.73
N LEU A 262 2.61 -0.27 9.80
CA LEU A 262 2.66 -0.51 8.36
C LEU A 262 3.88 0.20 7.77
N LYS A 263 4.95 -0.55 7.60
CA LYS A 263 6.23 0.01 7.20
C LYS A 263 6.31 0.14 5.69
N LEU A 264 6.83 1.28 5.25
CA LEU A 264 7.08 1.58 3.85
C LEU A 264 8.52 1.98 3.65
N CYS A 265 9.07 1.63 2.50
CA CYS A 265 10.43 1.95 2.11
C CYS A 265 10.42 2.67 0.76
N GLN A 266 11.04 3.85 0.67
CA GLN A 266 11.34 4.43 -0.62
C GLN A 266 12.68 3.89 -1.13
N ASN A 267 12.68 3.33 -2.33
CA ASN A 267 13.90 2.92 -3.00
C ASN A 267 14.57 4.15 -3.63
N ASN A 268 15.65 4.61 -2.99
CA ASN A 268 16.31 5.85 -3.39
C ASN A 268 17.81 5.69 -3.68
N ARG A 269 18.17 4.56 -4.30
CA ARG A 269 19.56 4.16 -4.58
C ARG A 269 20.35 5.24 -5.33
N TYR A 270 19.70 6.02 -6.19
CA TYR A 270 20.26 7.11 -6.96
C TYR A 270 20.83 8.19 -6.09
N TYR A 271 20.07 8.65 -5.09
CA TYR A 271 20.51 9.72 -4.21
C TYR A 271 21.67 9.27 -3.34
N LYS A 272 21.66 8.00 -2.90
CA LYS A 272 22.80 7.39 -2.19
C LYS A 272 24.04 7.30 -3.07
N ALA A 273 23.89 6.89 -4.33
CA ALA A 273 24.96 6.86 -5.30
C ALA A 273 25.55 8.27 -5.54
N MET A 274 24.69 9.28 -5.63
CA MET A 274 25.11 10.69 -5.77
C MET A 274 25.79 11.25 -4.52
N GLU A 275 25.32 10.90 -3.32
CA GLU A 275 25.93 11.29 -2.06
C GLU A 275 27.32 10.65 -1.86
N LEU A 276 27.46 9.36 -2.22
CA LEU A 276 28.74 8.66 -2.25
C LEU A 276 29.70 9.29 -3.27
N LYS A 277 29.21 9.61 -4.47
CA LYS A 277 30.00 10.33 -5.50
C LYS A 277 30.50 11.69 -4.99
N ARG A 278 29.63 12.48 -4.35
CA ARG A 278 30.00 13.79 -3.78
C ARG A 278 31.00 13.68 -2.63
N SER A 279 30.89 12.65 -1.79
CA SER A 279 31.76 12.46 -0.63
C SER A 279 33.12 11.85 -0.97
N HIS A 280 33.22 11.06 -2.04
CA HIS A 280 34.45 10.31 -2.38
C HIS A 280 35.07 10.68 -3.74
N ASN A 281 34.49 11.64 -4.48
CA ASN A 281 34.96 12.05 -5.81
C ASN A 281 35.05 10.86 -6.81
N LEU A 282 34.21 9.85 -6.62
CA LEU A 282 34.19 8.61 -7.40
C LEU A 282 33.37 8.78 -8.69
N ASP A 283 33.76 8.08 -9.76
CA ASP A 283 32.97 8.05 -10.99
C ASP A 283 31.86 7.00 -10.93
N LEU A 284 30.75 7.20 -11.67
CA LEU A 284 29.57 6.31 -11.61
C LEU A 284 29.89 4.88 -12.09
N GLU A 285 30.94 4.70 -12.89
CA GLU A 285 31.42 3.41 -13.36
C GLU A 285 31.95 2.50 -12.24
N ASP A 286 32.54 3.07 -11.18
CA ASP A 286 33.09 2.31 -10.06
C ASP A 286 31.99 1.71 -9.16
N MET A 287 30.79 2.30 -9.15
CA MET A 287 29.64 1.79 -8.40
C MET A 287 28.93 0.62 -9.08
N ARG A 288 29.20 0.37 -10.37
CA ARG A 288 28.72 -0.85 -11.05
C ARG A 288 29.45 -2.11 -10.56
N ILE A 289 30.57 -2.00 -9.83
CA ILE A 289 31.47 -3.13 -9.53
C ILE A 289 31.40 -3.65 -8.07
N THR A 290 30.79 -2.94 -7.13
CA THR A 290 30.73 -3.37 -5.71
C THR A 290 29.58 -4.34 -5.38
N LYS A 291 29.35 -5.34 -6.24
CA LYS A 291 28.57 -6.56 -5.93
C LYS A 291 29.39 -7.82 -6.25
N ARG A 292 30.64 -7.86 -5.78
CA ARG A 292 31.47 -9.07 -5.73
C ARG A 292 31.90 -9.38 -4.30
N SER A 293 30.92 -9.70 -3.44
CA SER A 293 30.99 -10.89 -2.59
C SER A 293 29.66 -11.05 -1.86
N GLN A 294 29.22 -12.31 -1.80
CA GLN A 294 28.05 -12.85 -1.11
C GLN A 294 26.73 -12.98 -1.90
N SER A 295 26.49 -14.25 -2.24
CA SER A 295 25.27 -14.91 -2.69
C SER A 295 24.95 -14.85 -4.20
N SER A 296 24.89 -16.06 -4.73
CA SER A 296 24.78 -16.53 -6.10
C SER A 296 23.46 -16.18 -6.78
N GLN A 297 23.53 -15.45 -7.90
CA GLN A 297 22.85 -15.73 -9.17
C GLN A 297 23.42 -14.81 -10.27
N PRO A 298 23.74 -15.31 -11.49
CA PRO A 298 24.27 -14.47 -12.55
C PRO A 298 23.12 -13.76 -13.30
N LEU A 299 23.11 -12.43 -13.30
CA LEU A 299 22.33 -11.63 -14.25
C LEU A 299 23.06 -11.61 -15.60
N MET A 300 22.45 -12.21 -16.61
CA MET A 300 22.92 -12.23 -17.99
C MET A 300 22.50 -10.91 -18.66
N TYR A 301 23.46 -10.05 -18.99
CA TYR A 301 23.20 -8.82 -19.75
C TYR A 301 23.07 -9.17 -21.24
N VAL A 302 21.91 -8.87 -21.84
CA VAL A 302 21.72 -8.88 -23.29
C VAL A 302 22.03 -7.49 -23.83
N TYR A 303 23.10 -7.39 -24.63
CA TYR A 303 23.43 -6.18 -25.38
C TYR A 303 22.46 -6.03 -26.55
N VAL A 304 21.72 -4.93 -26.61
CA VAL A 304 21.06 -4.49 -27.84
C VAL A 304 22.12 -3.74 -28.66
N THR A 305 22.72 -4.42 -29.62
CA THR A 305 23.54 -3.79 -30.66
C THR A 305 22.61 -3.12 -31.67
N GLN A 306 22.77 -1.81 -31.85
CA GLN A 306 22.13 -1.06 -32.93
C GLN A 306 22.75 -1.45 -34.28
N THR A 307 21.90 -1.75 -35.26
CA THR A 307 22.20 -1.68 -36.70
C THR A 307 21.49 -0.48 -37.28
#